data_AF-B8IRT1-F1
#
_entry.id   AF-B8IRT1-F1
#
_cell.length_a   1.000
_cell.length_b   1.000
_cell.length_c   1.000
_cell.angle_alpha   90.00
_cell.angle_beta   90.00
_cell.angle_gamma   90.00
#
_symmetry.space_group_name_H-M   'P 1'
#
loop_
_entity.id
_entity.type
_entity.pdbx_description
1 polymer ?
#
loop_
_entity_poly.entity_id
_entity_poly.type
_entity_poly.pdbx_seq_one_letter_code
_entity_poly.pdbx_strand_id
1 'polypeptide(L)'
;MNAPLRLNASAEAAQDGDTAPLRGERTCLECGQPYGAAARHSEFCTPTCRQAFNNRRLQRGAELYDLYMAHRFQRPIAKLLKLLSCLNRLAHLYREEDRRERAARLSWRAPEVVLASRPYLRAVRLSARRRG
;
A
#
# COMPACT_ATOMS: atom_id res chain seq x y z
N MET A 1 31.50 -18.28 28.38
CA MET A 1 30.32 -19.08 27.99
C MET A 1 29.11 -18.17 28.07
N ASN A 2 28.62 -17.65 26.94
CA ASN A 2 27.42 -16.80 26.88
C ASN A 2 26.41 -17.49 25.97
N ALA A 3 25.25 -17.81 26.52
CA ALA A 3 24.14 -18.45 25.82
C ALA A 3 23.55 -17.50 24.75
N PRO A 4 23.12 -18.01 23.57
CA PRO A 4 22.42 -17.18 22.61
C PRO A 4 21.00 -16.86 23.08
N LEU A 5 20.64 -15.58 22.99
CA LEU A 5 19.27 -15.06 23.15
C LEU A 5 18.31 -15.84 22.23
N ARG A 6 17.27 -16.45 22.81
CA ARG A 6 16.23 -17.13 22.07
C ARG A 6 15.38 -16.12 21.27
N LEU A 7 15.44 -16.20 19.95
CA LEU A 7 14.54 -15.53 18.99
C LEU A 7 13.14 -16.17 18.96
N ASN A 8 12.51 -16.34 20.12
CA ASN A 8 11.10 -16.72 20.22
C ASN A 8 10.42 -15.80 21.22
N ALA A 9 10.37 -14.51 20.91
CA ALA A 9 9.35 -13.64 21.48
C ALA A 9 8.09 -13.90 20.66
N SER A 10 7.18 -14.69 21.22
CA SER A 10 5.81 -14.83 20.73
C SER A 10 5.30 -13.44 20.37
N ALA A 11 4.88 -13.26 19.11
CA ALA A 11 4.25 -12.02 18.67
C ALA A 11 3.12 -11.72 19.65
N GLU A 12 3.28 -10.68 20.46
CA GLU A 12 2.23 -10.20 21.35
C GLU A 12 0.99 -9.98 20.48
N ALA A 13 -0.06 -10.72 20.81
CA ALA A 13 -1.32 -10.67 20.11
C ALA A 13 -1.77 -9.21 19.99
N ALA A 14 -2.16 -8.82 18.78
CA ALA A 14 -2.68 -7.49 18.48
C ALA A 14 -3.67 -7.06 19.57
N GLN A 15 -3.37 -5.94 20.23
CA GLN A 15 -4.16 -5.41 21.34
C GLN A 15 -5.64 -5.30 20.95
N ASP A 16 -6.51 -5.80 21.83
CA ASP A 16 -7.96 -6.03 21.68
C ASP A 16 -8.82 -4.80 21.29
N GLY A 17 -8.22 -3.62 21.05
CA GLY A 17 -8.91 -2.43 20.55
C GLY A 17 -9.07 -2.35 19.03
N ASP A 18 -8.30 -3.12 18.25
CA ASP A 18 -8.29 -3.06 16.77
C ASP A 18 -9.25 -4.09 16.12
N THR A 19 -9.81 -4.99 16.92
CA THR A 19 -10.75 -6.07 16.51
C THR A 19 -12.22 -5.74 16.78
N ALA A 20 -12.53 -4.61 17.42
CA ALA A 20 -13.90 -4.19 17.66
C ALA A 20 -14.62 -3.94 16.31
N PRO A 21 -15.73 -4.64 16.00
CA PRO A 21 -16.44 -4.47 14.75
C PRO A 21 -17.10 -3.09 14.74
N LEU A 22 -16.53 -2.15 14.00
CA LEU A 22 -17.28 -1.00 13.52
C LEU A 22 -18.31 -1.55 12.55
N ARG A 23 -19.55 -1.74 13.01
CA ARG A 23 -20.71 -2.04 12.17
C ARG A 23 -21.04 -0.81 11.32
N GLY A 24 -20.14 -0.50 10.38
CA GLY A 24 -20.34 0.51 9.36
C GLY A 24 -20.55 -0.18 8.03
N GLU A 25 -21.64 0.17 7.37
CA GLU A 25 -21.83 -0.13 5.95
C GLU A 25 -20.70 0.54 5.16
N ARG A 26 -20.09 -0.21 4.24
CA ARG A 26 -19.00 0.27 3.39
C ARG A 26 -19.20 -0.16 1.96
N THR A 27 -18.61 0.60 1.04
CA THR A 27 -18.58 0.25 -0.38
C THR A 27 -17.31 -0.54 -0.71
N CYS A 28 -17.46 -1.69 -1.38
CA CYS A 28 -16.33 -2.49 -1.84
C CYS A 28 -15.52 -1.74 -2.91
N LEU A 29 -14.20 -1.65 -2.75
CA LEU A 29 -13.32 -0.96 -3.71
C LEU A 29 -13.25 -1.64 -5.08
N GLU A 30 -13.57 -2.94 -5.17
CA GLU A 30 -13.58 -3.65 -6.46
C GLU A 30 -14.93 -3.60 -7.16
N CYS A 31 -15.98 -4.15 -6.54
CA CYS A 31 -17.29 -4.29 -7.18
C CYS A 31 -18.26 -3.14 -6.92
N GLY A 32 -17.93 -2.21 -6.01
CA GLY A 32 -18.78 -1.06 -5.67
C GLY A 32 -20.04 -1.38 -4.89
N GLN A 33 -20.26 -2.62 -4.46
CA GLN A 33 -21.44 -2.98 -3.68
C GLN A 33 -21.26 -2.62 -2.20
N PRO A 34 -22.34 -2.24 -1.50
CA PRO A 34 -22.33 -2.09 -0.05
C PRO A 34 -22.09 -3.45 0.63
N TYR A 35 -21.41 -3.45 1.77
CA TYR A 35 -21.21 -4.64 2.60
C TYR A 35 -20.99 -4.24 4.06
N GLY A 36 -21.33 -5.16 4.98
CA GLY A 36 -21.04 -5.01 6.40
C GLY A 36 -19.55 -5.24 6.67
N ALA A 37 -18.84 -4.20 7.09
CA ALA A 37 -17.42 -4.31 7.40
C ALA A 37 -17.18 -5.05 8.73
N ALA A 38 -16.44 -6.14 8.70
CA ALA A 38 -16.04 -6.87 9.91
C ALA A 38 -14.91 -6.17 10.68
N ALA A 39 -14.13 -5.30 10.02
CA ALA A 39 -12.98 -4.61 10.60
C ALA A 39 -12.88 -3.18 10.08
N ARG A 40 -12.24 -2.30 10.89
CA ARG A 40 -12.04 -0.88 10.59
C ARG A 40 -11.29 -0.61 9.28
N HIS A 41 -10.51 -1.56 8.78
CA HIS A 41 -9.78 -1.43 7.53
C HIS A 41 -10.23 -2.44 6.46
N SER A 42 -11.43 -3.01 6.59
CA SER A 42 -12.00 -3.79 5.50
C SER A 42 -12.32 -2.86 4.32
N GLU A 43 -11.87 -3.27 3.13
CA GLU A 43 -12.02 -2.56 1.86
C GLU A 43 -12.80 -3.39 0.81
N PHE A 44 -13.10 -4.66 1.11
CA PHE A 44 -13.67 -5.62 0.15
C PHE A 44 -14.75 -6.49 0.79
N CYS A 45 -15.81 -6.75 0.02
CA CYS A 45 -16.89 -7.63 0.44
C CYS A 45 -16.52 -9.13 0.42
N THR A 46 -15.59 -9.53 -0.46
CA THR A 46 -15.18 -10.93 -0.62
C THR A 46 -13.68 -11.08 -0.90
N PRO A 47 -13.09 -12.27 -0.61
CA PRO A 47 -11.72 -12.58 -1.00
C PRO A 47 -11.45 -12.42 -2.50
N THR A 48 -12.43 -12.77 -3.35
CA THR A 48 -12.33 -12.64 -4.81
C THR A 48 -12.18 -11.18 -5.24
N CYS A 49 -12.99 -10.28 -4.67
CA CYS A 49 -12.87 -8.84 -4.93
C CYS A 49 -11.50 -8.31 -4.51
N ARG A 50 -11.00 -8.73 -3.35
CA ARG A 50 -9.66 -8.37 -2.87
C ARG A 50 -8.57 -8.89 -3.81
N GLN A 51 -8.68 -10.11 -4.30
CA GLN A 51 -7.70 -10.71 -5.21
C GLN A 51 -7.67 -9.98 -6.56
N ALA A 52 -8.83 -9.71 -7.16
CA ALA A 52 -8.92 -8.97 -8.43
C ALA A 52 -8.28 -7.58 -8.31
N PHE A 53 -8.57 -6.86 -7.23
CA PHE A 53 -7.96 -5.57 -6.94
C PHE A 53 -6.44 -5.67 -6.77
N ASN A 54 -5.96 -6.68 -6.03
CA ASN A 54 -4.53 -6.89 -5.81
C ASN A 54 -3.79 -7.28 -7.10
N ASN A 55 -4.39 -8.10 -7.97
CA ASN A 55 -3.81 -8.46 -9.27
C ASN A 55 -3.67 -7.23 -10.18
N ARG A 56 -4.69 -6.36 -10.21
CA ARG A 56 -4.64 -5.09 -10.96
C ARG A 56 -3.50 -4.21 -10.46
N ARG A 57 -3.35 -4.09 -9.13
CA ARG A 57 -2.25 -3.35 -8.51
C ARG A 57 -0.89 -3.97 -8.76
N LEU A 58 -0.80 -5.30 -8.82
CA LEU A 58 0.44 -6.01 -9.11
C LEU A 58 0.92 -5.68 -10.53
N GLN A 59 0.02 -5.77 -11.52
CA GLN A 59 0.35 -5.46 -12.92
C GLN A 59 0.76 -3.99 -13.09
N ARG A 60 -0.06 -3.06 -12.62
CA ARG A 60 0.24 -1.61 -12.68
C ARG A 60 1.51 -1.26 -11.89
N GLY A 61 1.74 -1.95 -10.77
CA GLY A 61 2.92 -1.79 -9.94
C GLY A 61 4.21 -2.21 -10.67
N ALA A 62 4.18 -3.30 -11.43
CA ALA A 62 5.31 -3.76 -12.23
C ALA A 62 5.73 -2.71 -13.27
N GLU A 63 4.78 -2.13 -13.99
CA GLU A 63 5.04 -1.07 -14.99
C GLU A 63 5.62 0.21 -14.35
N LEU A 64 5.17 0.57 -13.14
CA LEU A 64 5.68 1.74 -12.40
C LEU A 64 7.05 1.49 -11.76
N TYR A 65 7.34 0.25 -11.35
CA TYR A 65 8.47 -0.05 -10.47
C TYR A 65 9.80 0.30 -11.10
N ASP A 66 10.07 -0.17 -12.31
CA ASP A 66 11.36 0.07 -12.99
C ASP A 66 11.57 1.57 -13.26
N LEU A 67 10.52 2.27 -13.70
CA LEU A 67 10.55 3.72 -13.92
C LEU A 67 10.81 4.49 -12.62
N TYR A 68 10.18 4.08 -11.51
CA TYR A 68 10.39 4.72 -10.21
C TYR A 68 11.80 4.45 -9.66
N MET A 69 12.32 3.23 -9.82
CA MET A 69 13.66 2.86 -9.40
C MET A 69 14.72 3.62 -10.20
N ALA A 70 14.57 3.69 -11.53
CA ALA A 70 15.41 4.53 -12.39
C ALA A 70 15.30 6.01 -11.99
N HIS A 71 14.08 6.51 -11.75
CA HIS A 71 13.88 7.87 -11.26
C HIS A 71 14.59 8.14 -9.93
N ARG A 72 14.62 7.18 -9.00
CA ARG A 72 15.20 7.35 -7.67
C ARG A 72 16.74 7.25 -7.66
N PHE A 73 17.30 6.34 -8.45
CA PHE A 73 18.71 5.94 -8.36
C PHE A 73 19.54 6.35 -9.59
N GLN A 74 18.93 6.59 -10.74
CA GLN A 74 19.61 6.99 -11.98
C GLN A 74 19.26 8.43 -12.36
N ARG A 75 19.50 9.37 -11.43
CA ARG A 75 19.02 10.77 -11.52
C ARG A 75 19.36 11.51 -12.82
N PRO A 76 20.59 11.41 -13.38
CA PRO A 76 20.92 12.10 -14.64
C PRO A 76 20.05 11.61 -15.81
N ILE A 77 19.97 10.29 -15.99
CA ILE A 77 19.14 9.65 -17.03
C ILE A 77 17.66 9.95 -16.78
N ALA A 78 17.21 9.89 -15.52
CA ALA A 78 15.84 10.16 -15.16
C ALA A 78 15.38 11.58 -15.54
N LYS A 79 16.26 12.57 -15.38
CA LYS A 79 16.00 13.95 -15.78
C LYS A 79 15.96 14.09 -17.29
N LEU A 80 16.92 13.50 -18.02
CA LEU A 80 16.98 13.51 -19.47
C LEU A 80 15.70 12.92 -20.10
N LEU A 81 15.26 11.76 -19.58
CA LEU A 81 14.08 11.04 -20.06
C LEU A 81 12.76 11.53 -19.43
N LYS A 82 12.80 12.54 -18.56
CA LYS A 82 11.62 13.08 -17.86
C LYS A 82 10.76 11.99 -17.18
N LEU A 83 11.40 11.03 -16.50
CA LEU A 83 10.71 9.84 -15.97
C LEU A 83 9.56 10.16 -15.02
N LEU A 84 9.65 11.24 -14.25
CA LEU A 84 8.53 11.67 -13.40
C LEU A 84 7.28 12.04 -14.22
N SER A 85 7.46 12.70 -15.37
CA SER A 85 6.37 13.00 -16.29
C SER A 85 5.77 11.73 -16.90
N CYS A 86 6.61 10.74 -17.24
CA CYS A 86 6.17 9.44 -17.72
C CYS A 86 5.36 8.68 -16.66
N LEU A 87 5.83 8.63 -15.40
CA LEU A 87 5.12 8.06 -14.26
C LEU A 87 3.75 8.72 -14.05
N ASN A 88 3.70 10.06 -14.09
CA ASN A 88 2.45 10.81 -13.94
C ASN A 88 1.48 10.54 -15.10
N ARG A 89 1.97 10.43 -16.33
CA ARG A 89 1.17 10.06 -17.50
C ARG A 89 0.60 8.65 -17.36
N LEU A 90 1.40 7.69 -16.90
CA LEU A 90 0.95 6.32 -16.68
C LEU A 90 -0.13 6.25 -15.59
N ALA A 91 0.06 6.94 -14.46
CA ALA A 91 -0.95 7.04 -13.41
C ALA A 91 -2.26 7.70 -13.91
N HIS A 92 -2.16 8.69 -14.79
CA HIS A 92 -3.32 9.29 -15.44
C HIS A 92 -4.09 8.29 -16.31
N LEU A 93 -3.39 7.53 -17.15
CA LEU A 93 -4.01 6.50 -18.01
C LEU A 93 -4.73 5.44 -17.19
N TYR A 94 -4.15 4.97 -16.08
CA TYR A 94 -4.85 4.05 -15.16
C TYR A 94 -6.13 4.66 -14.58
N ARG A 95 -6.12 5.97 -14.29
CA ARG A 95 -7.30 6.66 -13.79
C ARG A 95 -8.38 6.80 -14.87
N GLU A 96 -7.99 7.02 -16.12
CA GLU A 96 -8.92 7.02 -17.26
C GLU A 96 -9.55 5.63 -17.47
N GLU A 97 -8.75 4.57 -17.40
CA GLU A 97 -9.23 3.18 -17.44
C GLU A 97 -10.24 2.90 -16.32
N ASP A 98 -9.92 3.30 -15.07
CA ASP A 98 -10.84 3.13 -13.94
C ASP A 98 -12.15 3.91 -14.13
N ARG A 99 -12.11 5.09 -14.77
CA ARG A 99 -13.32 5.86 -15.11
C ARG A 99 -14.16 5.13 -16.15
N ARG A 100 -13.52 4.61 -17.19
CA ARG A 100 -14.18 3.89 -18.29
C ARG A 100 -14.81 2.58 -17.84
N GLU A 101 -14.09 1.80 -17.03
CA GLU A 101 -14.44 0.39 -16.79
C GLU A 101 -14.98 0.12 -15.38
N ARG A 102 -14.70 1.02 -14.43
CA ARG A 102 -14.94 0.77 -13.01
C ARG A 102 -15.75 1.85 -12.33
N ALA A 103 -16.57 2.59 -13.08
CA ALA A 103 -17.41 3.68 -12.56
C ALA A 103 -16.59 4.67 -11.70
N ALA A 104 -15.35 4.96 -12.13
CA ALA A 104 -14.40 5.82 -11.43
C ALA A 104 -14.03 5.39 -9.99
N ARG A 105 -14.25 4.13 -9.62
CA ARG A 105 -13.73 3.55 -8.36
C ARG A 105 -12.20 3.62 -8.34
N LEU A 106 -11.63 3.74 -7.14
CA LEU A 106 -10.18 3.79 -6.98
C LEU A 106 -9.56 2.41 -7.25
N SER A 107 -8.36 2.38 -7.80
CA SER A 107 -7.53 1.18 -8.00
C SER A 107 -6.33 1.12 -7.06
N TRP A 108 -6.24 2.05 -6.12
CA TRP A 108 -5.22 2.11 -5.09
C TRP A 108 -5.89 2.22 -3.72
N ARG A 109 -5.15 1.86 -2.68
CA ARG A 109 -5.61 1.95 -1.31
C ARG A 109 -5.45 3.37 -0.77
N ALA A 110 -6.22 3.70 0.26
CA ALA A 110 -6.03 4.93 1.01
C ALA A 110 -4.62 4.97 1.63
N PRO A 111 -3.93 6.12 1.63
CA PRO A 111 -2.58 6.23 2.19
C PRO A 111 -2.47 5.73 3.64
N GLU A 112 -3.50 5.98 4.46
CA GLU A 112 -3.56 5.59 5.86
C GLU A 112 -3.48 4.06 6.01
N VAL A 113 -4.18 3.32 5.15
CA VAL A 113 -4.14 1.85 5.13
C VAL A 113 -2.77 1.33 4.72
N VAL A 114 -2.12 1.98 3.74
CA VAL A 114 -0.78 1.61 3.27
C VAL A 114 0.28 1.84 4.34
N LEU A 115 0.19 2.97 5.05
CA LEU A 115 1.12 3.37 6.12
C LEU A 115 0.92 2.55 7.39
N ALA A 116 -0.33 2.25 7.78
CA ALA A 116 -0.63 1.40 8.92
C ALA A 116 0.00 0.01 8.77
N SER A 117 0.01 -0.56 7.55
CA SER A 117 0.63 -1.85 7.29
C SER A 117 2.16 -1.81 7.17
N ARG A 118 2.79 -0.61 7.16
CA ARG A 118 4.24 -0.40 6.96
C ARG A 118 4.73 0.73 7.87
N PRO A 119 4.63 0.58 9.20
CA PRO A 119 4.95 1.65 10.13
C PRO A 119 6.40 2.14 10.01
N TYR A 120 7.31 1.26 9.60
CA TYR A 120 8.73 1.56 9.37
C TYR A 120 8.97 2.66 8.32
N LEU A 121 8.02 2.93 7.42
CA LEU A 121 8.16 3.99 6.41
C LEU A 121 8.14 5.41 7.02
N ARG A 122 7.59 5.59 8.23
CA ARG A 122 7.57 6.88 8.94
C ARG A 122 8.60 6.94 10.08
N ALA A 123 9.36 5.87 10.31
CA ALA A 123 10.32 5.82 11.40
C ALA A 123 11.47 6.80 11.16
N VAL A 124 11.79 7.60 12.17
CA VAL A 124 12.96 8.48 12.17
C VAL A 124 14.16 7.67 12.69
N ARG A 125 15.26 7.64 11.94
CA ARG A 125 16.52 7.08 12.42
C ARG A 125 17.24 8.11 13.28
N LEU A 126 17.28 7.87 14.59
CA LEU A 126 18.13 8.62 15.51
C LEU A 126 19.58 8.14 15.32
N SER A 127 20.41 8.92 14.64
CA SER A 127 21.86 8.67 14.61
C SER A 127 22.45 9.10 15.95
N ALA A 128 22.86 8.12 16.76
CA ALA A 128 23.65 8.41 17.95
C ALA A 128 24.98 9.05 17.52
N ARG A 129 25.17 10.34 17.80
CA ARG A 129 26.49 10.96 17.74
C ARG A 129 27.38 10.22 18.75
N ARG A 130 28.36 9.45 18.27
CA ARG A 130 29.47 9.02 19.12
C ARG A 130 30.20 10.29 19.53
N ARG A 131 30.13 10.65 20.82
CA ARG A 131 31.05 11.62 21.41
C ARG A 131 32.40 10.89 21.49
N GLY A 132 33.29 11.24 20.58
CA GLY A 132 34.73 11.05 20.76
C GLY A 132 35.29 12.23 21.52
#